data_AF-A0A3N1CTR0-F1
#
_entry.id   AF-A0A3N1CTR0-F1
#
_cell.length_a   1.000
_cell.length_b   1.000
_cell.length_c   1.000
_cell.angle_alpha   90.00
_cell.angle_beta   90.00
_cell.angle_gamma   90.00
#
_symmetry.space_group_name_H-M   'P 1'
#
loop_
_entity.id
_entity.type
_entity.pdbx_description
1 polymer ?
#
loop_
_entity_poly.entity_id
_entity_poly.type
_entity_poly.pdbx_seq_one_letter_code
_entity_poly.pdbx_strand_id
1 'polypeptide(L)'
;MKTRKSRVGPSREGEVFELVLDRLRAVGYELLSVGDIAAAARMSKATIYRQWGGKPELVVRALRWRGCLCAEDIDTGALPGDLKRYVALLAERRDPELNRAMAQAVHRDPALLEAVRTELLGPGALVTDRLLARAVARGEVAADCKALPYVRSALLGAFMGQGLLGQPLDGDFVDGYVDHLIAPALGL
;
A
#
# COMPACT_ATOMS: atom_id res chain seq x y z
N MET A 1 -5.19 -16.47 3.38
CA MET A 1 -4.24 -16.69 4.49
C MET A 1 -4.93 -16.32 5.81
N LYS A 2 -4.99 -17.20 6.81
CA LYS A 2 -5.71 -16.95 8.08
C LYS A 2 -5.05 -15.80 8.84
N THR A 3 -5.75 -14.69 9.03
CA THR A 3 -5.31 -13.55 9.86
C THR A 3 -5.13 -14.04 11.30
N ARG A 4 -3.88 -14.19 11.74
CA ARG A 4 -3.57 -14.60 13.11
C ARG A 4 -3.89 -13.40 14.02
N LYS A 5 -4.98 -13.51 14.79
CA LYS A 5 -5.45 -12.44 15.69
C LYS A 5 -4.34 -12.10 16.69
N SER A 6 -3.88 -10.85 16.66
CA SER A 6 -2.84 -10.34 17.58
C SER A 6 -3.30 -10.54 19.02
N ARG A 7 -2.45 -11.08 19.89
CA ARG A 7 -2.77 -11.18 21.35
C ARG A 7 -2.45 -9.87 22.08
N VAL A 8 -1.99 -8.86 21.35
CA VAL A 8 -1.79 -7.48 21.82
C VAL A 8 -3.06 -6.70 21.47
N GLY A 9 -3.60 -5.93 22.41
CA GLY A 9 -4.79 -5.12 22.16
C GLY A 9 -4.54 -4.05 21.08
N PRO A 10 -5.58 -3.59 20.35
CA PRO A 10 -5.43 -2.69 19.20
C PRO A 10 -4.63 -1.41 19.48
N SER A 11 -4.81 -0.80 20.65
CA SER A 11 -4.06 0.39 21.08
C SER A 11 -2.55 0.12 21.15
N ARG A 12 -2.17 -1.01 21.74
CA ARG A 12 -0.77 -1.37 21.94
C ARG A 12 -0.09 -1.85 20.66
N GLU A 13 -0.86 -2.43 19.74
CA GLU A 13 -0.37 -2.77 18.41
C GLU A 13 -0.04 -1.50 17.60
N GLY A 14 -0.94 -0.50 17.61
CA GLY A 14 -0.70 0.78 16.95
C GLY A 14 0.55 1.49 17.50
N GLU A 15 0.75 1.52 18.82
CA GLU A 15 1.97 2.09 19.44
C GLU A 15 3.26 1.42 18.95
N VAL A 16 3.25 0.09 18.80
CA VAL A 16 4.41 -0.65 18.29
C VAL A 16 4.65 -0.36 16.82
N PHE A 17 3.59 -0.27 16.01
CA PHE A 17 3.73 0.04 14.60
C PHE A 17 4.22 1.45 14.36
N GLU A 18 3.70 2.47 15.06
CA GLU A 18 4.25 3.83 14.97
C GLU A 18 5.72 3.86 15.36
N LEU A 19 6.10 3.20 16.46
CA LEU A 19 7.50 3.07 16.87
C LEU A 19 8.38 2.45 15.77
N VAL A 20 7.88 1.41 15.07
CA VAL A 20 8.59 0.78 13.95
C VAL A 20 8.77 1.78 12.80
N LEU A 21 7.71 2.52 12.43
CA LEU A 21 7.75 3.49 11.35
C LEU A 21 8.68 4.66 11.66
N ASP A 22 8.64 5.20 12.88
CA ASP A 22 9.52 6.28 13.33
C ASP A 22 10.99 5.87 13.29
N ARG A 23 11.30 4.66 13.78
CA ARG A 23 12.66 4.12 13.70
C ARG A 23 13.08 3.89 12.25
N LEU A 24 12.19 3.38 11.42
CA LEU A 24 12.46 3.16 10.01
C LEU A 24 12.78 4.47 9.28
N ARG A 25 12.06 5.57 9.55
CA ARG A 25 12.41 6.90 9.02
C ARG A 25 13.77 7.37 9.51
N ALA A 26 14.07 7.17 10.80
CA ALA A 26 15.28 7.68 11.41
C ALA A 26 16.58 6.97 10.97
N VAL A 27 16.55 5.64 10.85
CA VAL A 27 17.78 4.85 10.62
C VAL A 27 17.78 4.03 9.33
N GLY A 28 16.66 4.01 8.59
CA GLY A 28 16.51 3.20 7.39
C GLY A 28 16.28 1.71 7.69
N TYR A 29 15.94 0.93 6.66
CA TYR A 29 15.64 -0.50 6.84
C TYR A 29 16.86 -1.25 7.36
N GLU A 30 18.05 -1.06 6.79
CA GLU A 30 19.24 -1.87 7.11
C GLU A 30 19.60 -1.86 8.60
N LEU A 31 19.62 -0.66 9.21
CA LEU A 31 19.98 -0.49 10.62
C LEU A 31 18.84 -0.79 11.60
N LEU A 32 17.61 -0.98 11.10
CA LEU A 32 16.47 -1.30 11.95
C LEU A 32 16.63 -2.71 12.58
N SER A 33 16.47 -2.79 13.90
CA SER A 33 16.61 -4.02 14.68
C SER A 33 15.32 -4.34 15.45
N VAL A 34 14.86 -5.59 15.33
CA VAL A 34 13.75 -6.12 16.16
C VAL A 34 14.08 -6.04 17.66
N GLY A 35 15.37 -6.10 18.01
CA GLY A 35 15.80 -5.95 19.39
C GLY A 35 15.59 -4.56 19.96
N ASP A 36 15.92 -3.54 19.18
CA ASP A 36 15.79 -2.14 19.59
C ASP A 36 14.31 -1.75 19.65
N ILE A 37 13.52 -2.24 18.69
CA ILE A 37 12.06 -2.12 18.72
C ILE A 37 11.50 -2.79 19.98
N ALA A 38 11.91 -4.01 20.30
CA ALA A 38 11.45 -4.72 21.49
C ALA A 38 11.79 -3.95 22.79
N ALA A 39 13.01 -3.44 22.90
CA ALA A 39 13.44 -2.63 24.04
C ALA A 39 12.62 -1.34 24.17
N ALA A 40 12.46 -0.58 23.09
CA ALA A 40 11.67 0.65 23.09
C ALA A 40 10.17 0.39 23.34
N ALA A 41 9.64 -0.72 22.84
CA ALA A 41 8.28 -1.17 23.10
C ALA A 41 8.10 -1.80 24.49
N ARG A 42 9.14 -1.94 25.31
CA ARG A 42 9.10 -2.67 26.59
C ARG A 42 8.51 -4.08 26.45
N MET A 43 8.89 -4.79 25.39
CA MET A 43 8.46 -6.14 25.05
C MET A 43 9.67 -7.06 24.90
N SER A 44 9.49 -8.36 25.11
CA SER A 44 10.54 -9.33 24.78
C SER A 44 10.62 -9.55 23.27
N LYS A 45 11.82 -9.79 22.72
CA LYS A 45 12.01 -10.16 21.30
C LYS A 45 11.14 -11.36 20.91
N ALA A 46 11.05 -12.36 21.79
CA ALA A 46 10.20 -13.53 21.59
C ALA A 46 8.71 -13.19 21.44
N THR A 47 8.23 -12.12 22.08
CA THR A 47 6.86 -11.63 21.88
C THR A 47 6.70 -10.97 20.53
N ILE A 48 7.65 -10.13 20.10
CA ILE A 48 7.62 -9.50 18.77
C ILE A 48 7.58 -10.56 17.67
N TYR A 49 8.51 -11.52 17.69
CA TYR A 49 8.57 -12.61 16.72
C TYR A 49 7.28 -13.44 16.67
N ARG A 50 6.69 -13.74 17.83
CA ARG A 50 5.45 -14.53 17.90
C ARG A 50 4.23 -13.78 17.33
N GLN A 51 4.14 -12.47 17.54
CA GLN A 51 2.99 -11.66 17.11
C GLN A 51 3.11 -11.24 15.64
N TRP A 52 4.28 -10.78 15.24
CA TRP A 52 4.49 -10.05 14.00
C TRP A 52 5.49 -10.68 13.04
N GLY A 53 6.26 -11.68 13.47
CA GLY A 53 7.25 -12.35 12.64
C GLY A 53 8.62 -11.66 12.69
N GLY A 54 9.40 -11.85 11.63
CA GLY A 54 10.72 -11.25 11.49
C GLY A 54 10.66 -9.75 11.20
N LYS A 55 11.84 -9.18 10.96
CA LYS A 55 11.99 -7.76 10.57
C LYS A 55 11.18 -7.43 9.30
N PRO A 56 11.23 -8.22 8.21
CA PRO A 56 10.44 -7.94 7.01
C PRO A 56 8.94 -7.87 7.30
N GLU A 57 8.41 -8.88 8.00
CA GLU A 57 6.97 -8.97 8.29
C GLU A 57 6.52 -7.87 9.24
N LEU A 58 7.31 -7.55 10.27
CA LEU A 58 6.99 -6.48 11.22
C LEU A 58 6.92 -5.11 10.52
N VAL A 59 7.90 -4.80 9.68
CA VAL A 59 7.97 -3.53 8.94
C VAL A 59 6.77 -3.41 8.00
N VAL A 60 6.50 -4.44 7.22
CA VAL A 60 5.41 -4.39 6.24
C VAL A 60 4.05 -4.33 6.91
N ARG A 61 3.86 -5.01 8.06
CA ARG A 61 2.62 -4.91 8.83
C ARG A 61 2.42 -3.51 9.43
N ALA A 62 3.49 -2.84 9.87
CA ALA A 62 3.42 -1.45 10.31
C ALA A 62 3.03 -0.50 9.17
N LEU A 63 3.64 -0.67 7.99
CA LEU A 63 3.27 0.09 6.78
C LEU A 63 1.80 -0.13 6.38
N ARG A 64 1.36 -1.38 6.42
CA ARG A 64 -0.03 -1.76 6.10
C ARG A 64 -1.01 -1.17 7.09
N TRP A 65 -0.70 -1.20 8.39
CA TRP A 65 -1.56 -0.64 9.42
C TRP A 65 -1.83 0.85 9.20
N ARG A 66 -0.83 1.61 8.76
CA ARG A 66 -1.02 3.02 8.37
C ARG A 66 -1.77 3.18 7.04
N GLY A 67 -1.64 2.22 6.14
CA GLY A 67 -2.03 2.33 4.73
C GLY A 67 -3.33 1.62 4.31
N CYS A 68 -3.99 0.82 5.15
CA CYS A 68 -5.15 -0.01 4.75
C CYS A 68 -6.34 0.80 4.19
N LEU A 69 -6.59 0.68 2.88
CA LEU A 69 -7.77 1.22 2.19
C LEU A 69 -8.81 0.12 1.95
N CYS A 70 -10.09 0.49 2.04
CA CYS A 70 -11.23 -0.37 1.75
C CYS A 70 -11.90 0.11 0.46
N ALA A 71 -12.21 -0.80 -0.47
CA ALA A 71 -12.89 -0.45 -1.72
C ALA A 71 -14.32 0.04 -1.47
N GLU A 72 -14.94 -0.48 -0.41
CA GLU A 72 -16.29 -0.17 0.03
C GLU A 72 -16.44 1.29 0.46
N ASP A 73 -15.35 1.95 0.85
CA ASP A 73 -15.33 3.38 1.21
C ASP A 73 -15.21 4.29 -0.03
N ILE A 74 -15.11 3.71 -1.23
CA ILE A 74 -14.90 4.41 -2.49
C ILE A 74 -16.06 4.04 -3.41
N ASP A 75 -17.05 4.92 -3.54
CA ASP A 75 -18.09 4.81 -4.56
C ASP A 75 -18.62 6.21 -4.93
N THR A 76 -18.09 6.79 -5.99
CA THR A 76 -18.55 8.07 -6.54
C THR A 76 -19.66 7.88 -7.57
N GLY A 77 -20.09 6.63 -7.82
CA GLY A 77 -21.09 6.31 -8.85
C GLY A 77 -20.53 6.08 -10.26
N ALA A 78 -19.24 6.32 -10.51
CA ALA A 78 -18.60 6.11 -11.81
C ALA A 78 -17.12 5.77 -11.65
N LEU A 79 -16.58 4.93 -12.54
CA LEU A 79 -15.21 4.43 -12.45
C LEU A 79 -14.14 5.53 -12.45
N PRO A 80 -14.21 6.59 -13.29
CA PRO A 80 -13.19 7.64 -13.26
C PRO A 80 -13.10 8.31 -11.89
N GLY A 81 -14.24 8.64 -11.27
CA GLY A 81 -14.27 9.22 -9.93
C GLY A 81 -13.78 8.25 -8.85
N ASP A 82 -14.14 6.96 -8.97
CA ASP A 82 -13.65 5.91 -8.07
C ASP A 82 -12.13 5.78 -8.11
N LEU A 83 -11.54 5.77 -9.31
CA LEU A 83 -10.08 5.71 -9.49
C LEU A 83 -9.38 6.96 -8.97
N LYS A 84 -9.92 8.15 -9.25
CA LYS A 84 -9.38 9.42 -8.75
C LYS A 84 -9.39 9.44 -7.22
N ARG A 85 -10.51 9.06 -6.61
CA ARG A 85 -10.63 8.99 -5.15
C ARG A 85 -9.66 7.97 -4.56
N TYR A 86 -9.51 6.81 -5.19
CA TYR A 86 -8.57 5.79 -4.75
C TYR A 86 -7.12 6.29 -4.77
N VAL A 87 -6.70 6.91 -5.88
CA VAL A 87 -5.32 7.42 -6.01
C VAL A 87 -5.07 8.59 -5.06
N ALA A 88 -6.04 9.49 -4.86
CA ALA A 88 -5.94 10.57 -3.88
C ALA A 88 -5.72 10.02 -2.45
N LEU A 89 -6.49 8.99 -2.05
CA LEU A 89 -6.31 8.33 -0.76
C LEU A 89 -4.94 7.64 -0.61
N LEU A 90 -4.41 7.06 -1.69
CA LEU A 90 -3.05 6.53 -1.71
C LEU A 90 -2.00 7.65 -1.57
N ALA A 91 -2.22 8.79 -2.21
CA ALA A 91 -1.33 9.95 -2.15
C ALA A 91 -1.30 10.57 -0.74
N GLU A 92 -2.45 10.71 -0.07
CA GLU A 92 -2.55 11.17 1.33
C GLU A 92 -1.75 10.28 2.30
N ARG A 93 -1.68 8.98 2.01
CA ARG A 93 -1.00 7.97 2.84
C ARG A 93 0.45 7.74 2.44
N ARG A 94 0.89 8.37 1.35
CA ARG A 94 2.25 8.25 0.84
C ARG A 94 3.21 8.91 1.82
N ASP A 95 4.26 8.17 2.15
CA ASP A 95 5.35 8.67 2.98
C ASP A 95 6.67 8.55 2.21
N PRO A 96 7.16 9.65 1.62
CA PRO A 96 8.40 9.65 0.85
C PRO A 96 9.63 9.22 1.66
N GLU A 97 9.66 9.48 2.98
CA GLU A 97 10.77 9.12 3.84
C GLU A 97 10.82 7.61 4.07
N LEU A 98 9.67 6.99 4.36
CA LEU A 98 9.56 5.54 4.47
C LEU A 98 9.87 4.84 3.14
N ASN A 99 9.38 5.38 2.03
CA ASN A 99 9.69 4.84 0.71
C ASN A 99 11.20 4.87 0.44
N ARG A 100 11.87 5.98 0.77
CA ARG A 100 13.33 6.11 0.65
C ARG A 100 14.08 5.16 1.58
N ALA A 101 13.61 5.01 2.82
CA ALA A 101 14.19 4.10 3.81
C ALA A 101 14.16 2.63 3.39
N MET A 102 13.22 2.27 2.51
CA MET A 102 13.00 0.90 2.02
C MET A 102 13.52 0.65 0.60
N ALA A 103 13.73 1.70 -0.21
CA ALA A 103 13.94 1.60 -1.65
C ALA A 103 15.03 0.60 -2.05
N GLN A 104 16.20 0.66 -1.42
CA GLN A 104 17.29 -0.27 -1.74
C GLN A 104 17.07 -1.67 -1.14
N ALA A 105 16.50 -1.74 0.07
CA ALA A 105 16.33 -2.98 0.81
C ALA A 105 15.36 -3.93 0.10
N VAL A 106 14.26 -3.40 -0.46
CA VAL A 106 13.25 -4.19 -1.19
C VAL A 106 13.87 -4.93 -2.38
N HIS A 107 14.96 -4.43 -2.97
CA HIS A 107 15.64 -5.10 -4.08
C HIS A 107 16.71 -6.10 -3.64
N ARG A 108 17.21 -6.00 -2.40
CA ARG A 108 18.31 -6.83 -1.88
C ARG A 108 17.83 -7.96 -0.97
N ASP A 109 16.68 -7.81 -0.33
CA ASP A 109 16.10 -8.77 0.61
C ASP A 109 14.85 -9.42 -0.02
N PRO A 110 14.95 -10.68 -0.52
CA PRO A 110 13.81 -11.38 -1.11
C PRO A 110 12.64 -11.59 -0.16
N ALA A 111 12.89 -11.75 1.15
CA ALA A 111 11.84 -11.93 2.14
C ALA A 111 11.04 -10.63 2.33
N LEU A 112 11.75 -9.49 2.32
CA LEU A 112 11.10 -8.19 2.32
C LEU A 112 10.30 -7.92 1.05
N LEU A 113 10.86 -8.22 -0.12
CA LEU A 113 10.12 -8.07 -1.37
C LEU A 113 8.83 -8.89 -1.37
N GLU A 114 8.90 -10.13 -0.89
CA GLU A 114 7.74 -11.00 -0.81
C GLU A 114 6.71 -10.51 0.21
N ALA A 115 7.15 -10.00 1.35
CA ALA A 115 6.27 -9.36 2.32
C ALA A 115 5.56 -8.14 1.72
N VAL A 116 6.29 -7.25 1.02
CA VAL A 116 5.70 -6.08 0.33
C VAL A 116 4.66 -6.52 -0.72
N ARG A 117 4.97 -7.53 -1.53
CA ARG A 117 4.03 -8.07 -2.52
C ARG A 117 2.76 -8.60 -1.89
N THR A 118 2.89 -9.42 -0.85
CA THR A 118 1.75 -10.12 -0.25
C THR A 118 0.90 -9.21 0.64
N GLU A 119 1.53 -8.33 1.42
CA GLU A 119 0.85 -7.59 2.48
C GLU A 119 0.55 -6.12 2.12
N LEU A 120 1.19 -5.54 1.09
CA LEU A 120 0.89 -4.18 0.61
C LEU A 120 0.27 -4.20 -0.78
N LEU A 121 0.98 -4.77 -1.77
CA LEU A 121 0.54 -4.73 -3.16
C LEU A 121 -0.68 -5.62 -3.41
N GLY A 122 -0.75 -6.80 -2.77
CA GLY A 122 -1.88 -7.72 -2.86
C GLY A 122 -3.20 -7.09 -2.39
N PRO A 123 -3.29 -6.51 -1.19
CA PRO A 123 -4.50 -5.81 -0.74
C PRO A 123 -4.91 -4.63 -1.63
N GLY A 124 -3.95 -3.79 -2.06
CA GLY A 124 -4.24 -2.69 -2.98
C GLY A 124 -4.76 -3.18 -4.34
N ALA A 125 -4.23 -4.29 -4.84
CA ALA A 125 -4.73 -4.96 -6.04
C ALA A 125 -6.20 -5.40 -5.91
N LEU A 126 -6.58 -5.95 -4.76
CA LEU A 126 -7.98 -6.34 -4.50
C LEU A 126 -8.92 -5.13 -4.49
N VAL A 127 -8.45 -3.96 -4.03
CA VAL A 127 -9.24 -2.72 -4.08
C VAL A 127 -9.50 -2.34 -5.54
N THR A 128 -8.45 -2.24 -6.36
CA THR A 128 -8.60 -1.93 -7.80
C THR A 128 -9.52 -2.93 -8.50
N ASP A 129 -9.38 -4.23 -8.24
CA ASP A 129 -10.22 -5.27 -8.85
C ASP A 129 -11.70 -5.08 -8.50
N ARG A 130 -12.02 -4.70 -7.27
CA ARG A 130 -13.41 -4.43 -6.86
C ARG A 130 -13.99 -3.21 -7.55
N LEU A 131 -13.22 -2.13 -7.69
CA LEU A 131 -13.66 -0.93 -8.42
C LEU A 131 -13.96 -1.26 -9.89
N LEU A 132 -13.07 -2.02 -10.54
CA LEU A 132 -13.24 -2.46 -11.93
C LEU A 132 -14.43 -3.41 -12.09
N ALA A 133 -14.56 -4.40 -11.20
CA ALA A 133 -15.68 -5.34 -11.24
C ALA A 133 -17.03 -4.62 -11.07
N ARG A 134 -17.09 -3.59 -10.20
CA ARG A 134 -18.28 -2.77 -10.03
C ARG A 134 -18.59 -1.95 -11.28
N ALA A 135 -17.59 -1.36 -11.93
CA ALA A 135 -17.78 -0.63 -13.18
C ALA A 135 -18.33 -1.52 -14.32
N VAL A 136 -17.82 -2.75 -14.43
CA VAL A 136 -18.34 -3.76 -15.37
C VAL A 136 -19.79 -4.14 -15.01
N ALA A 137 -20.09 -4.34 -13.73
CA ALA A 137 -21.45 -4.64 -13.28
C ALA A 137 -22.44 -3.48 -13.54
N ARG A 138 -21.96 -2.23 -13.49
CA ARG A 138 -22.73 -1.03 -13.86
C ARG A 138 -22.88 -0.84 -15.38
N GLY A 139 -22.18 -1.64 -16.18
CA GLY A 139 -22.17 -1.52 -17.64
C GLY A 139 -21.34 -0.33 -18.16
N GLU A 140 -20.52 0.29 -17.33
CA GLU A 140 -19.62 1.38 -17.74
C GLU A 140 -18.51 0.85 -18.66
N VAL A 141 -17.96 -0.33 -18.35
CA VAL A 141 -16.86 -0.96 -19.10
C VAL A 141 -17.31 -2.33 -19.61
N ALA A 142 -17.05 -2.62 -20.88
CA ALA A 142 -17.31 -3.94 -21.45
C ALA A 142 -16.49 -5.02 -20.73
N ALA A 143 -17.11 -6.14 -20.36
CA ALA A 143 -16.47 -7.21 -19.60
C ALA A 143 -15.27 -7.86 -20.33
N ASP A 144 -15.22 -7.75 -21.65
CA ASP A 144 -14.15 -8.26 -22.51
C ASP A 144 -13.14 -7.18 -22.96
N CYS A 145 -13.25 -5.97 -22.39
CA CYS A 145 -12.34 -4.85 -22.64
C CYS A 145 -10.89 -5.25 -22.37
N LYS A 146 -10.06 -5.12 -23.41
CA LYS A 146 -8.67 -5.59 -23.38
C LYS A 146 -7.77 -4.79 -22.43
N ALA A 147 -8.17 -3.59 -22.04
CA ALA A 147 -7.39 -2.75 -21.12
C ALA A 147 -7.55 -3.15 -19.64
N LEU A 148 -8.63 -3.84 -19.26
CA LEU A 148 -8.93 -4.19 -17.86
C LEU A 148 -7.76 -4.84 -17.10
N PRO A 149 -7.05 -5.85 -17.66
CA PRO A 149 -5.94 -6.50 -16.95
C PRO A 149 -4.74 -5.57 -16.68
N TYR A 150 -4.64 -4.45 -17.40
CA TYR A 150 -3.48 -3.55 -17.35
C TYR A 150 -3.68 -2.37 -16.40
N VAL A 151 -4.92 -2.05 -16.01
CA VAL A 151 -5.22 -0.88 -15.16
C VAL A 151 -4.43 -0.91 -13.86
N ARG A 152 -4.34 -2.06 -13.20
CA ARG A 152 -3.56 -2.21 -11.95
C ARG A 152 -2.09 -1.85 -12.16
N SER A 153 -1.47 -2.41 -13.19
CA SER A 153 -0.06 -2.17 -13.50
C SER A 153 0.17 -0.71 -13.91
N ALA A 154 -0.78 -0.11 -14.63
CA ALA A 154 -0.74 1.29 -15.01
C ALA A 154 -0.79 2.20 -13.78
N LEU A 155 -1.70 1.96 -12.82
CA LEU A 155 -1.79 2.74 -11.58
C LEU A 155 -0.53 2.60 -10.72
N LEU A 156 -0.05 1.37 -10.53
CA LEU A 156 1.19 1.13 -9.78
C LEU A 156 2.40 1.78 -10.46
N GLY A 157 2.49 1.67 -11.78
CA GLY A 157 3.55 2.27 -12.59
C GLY A 157 3.57 3.79 -12.50
N ALA A 158 2.40 4.44 -12.58
CA ALA A 158 2.28 5.88 -12.37
C ALA A 158 2.71 6.29 -10.95
N PHE A 159 2.25 5.57 -9.93
CA PHE A 159 2.60 5.86 -8.54
C PHE A 159 4.11 5.77 -8.29
N MET A 160 4.74 4.68 -8.75
CA MET A 160 6.19 4.50 -8.64
C MET A 160 6.96 5.49 -9.51
N GLY A 161 6.49 5.76 -10.73
CA GLY A 161 7.09 6.69 -11.68
C GLY A 161 7.13 8.12 -11.15
N GLN A 162 6.03 8.63 -10.59
CA GLN A 162 5.98 9.94 -9.93
C GLN A 162 7.00 10.02 -8.79
N GLY A 163 7.15 8.95 -8.00
CA GLY A 163 8.18 8.88 -6.98
C GLY A 163 9.61 8.91 -7.50
N LEU A 164 9.88 8.21 -8.61
CA LEU A 164 11.19 8.22 -9.25
C LEU A 164 11.53 9.57 -9.86
N LEU A 165 10.54 10.23 -10.47
CA LEU A 165 10.68 11.56 -11.07
C LEU A 165 10.76 12.70 -10.05
N GLY A 166 10.53 12.40 -8.76
CA GLY A 166 10.45 13.42 -7.71
C GLY A 166 9.26 14.37 -7.88
N GLN A 167 8.22 13.92 -8.57
CA GLN A 167 7.04 14.71 -8.90
C GLN A 167 5.89 14.41 -7.91
N PRO A 168 5.03 15.41 -7.64
CA PRO A 168 3.90 15.24 -6.74
C PRO A 168 2.84 14.31 -7.36
N LEU A 169 2.10 13.66 -6.48
CA LEU A 169 0.95 12.84 -6.86
C LEU A 169 -0.30 13.62 -6.46
N ASP A 170 -0.49 14.77 -7.11
CA ASP A 170 -1.52 15.77 -6.81
C ASP A 170 -2.80 15.56 -7.64
N GLY A 171 -3.81 16.38 -7.38
CA GLY A 171 -5.11 16.30 -8.05
C GLY A 171 -4.99 16.42 -9.57
N ASP A 172 -4.18 17.36 -10.06
CA ASP A 172 -4.00 17.60 -11.50
C ASP A 172 -3.37 16.38 -12.20
N PHE A 173 -2.35 15.76 -11.60
CA PHE A 173 -1.79 14.52 -12.13
C PHE A 173 -2.82 13.39 -12.12
N VAL A 174 -3.56 13.22 -11.03
CA VAL A 174 -4.55 12.15 -10.89
C VAL A 174 -5.68 12.31 -11.90
N ASP A 175 -6.20 13.53 -12.06
CA ASP A 175 -7.23 13.86 -13.01
C ASP A 175 -6.76 13.62 -14.43
N GLY A 176 -5.61 14.17 -14.82
CA GLY A 176 -5.05 13.99 -16.16
C GLY A 176 -4.72 12.52 -16.48
N TYR A 177 -4.15 11.78 -15.53
CA TYR A 177 -3.81 10.38 -15.72
C TYR A 177 -5.06 9.51 -15.90
N VAL A 178 -6.10 9.74 -15.09
CA VAL A 178 -7.36 8.99 -15.21
C VAL A 178 -8.11 9.39 -16.47
N ASP A 179 -8.32 10.69 -16.71
CA ASP A 179 -9.19 11.18 -17.79
C ASP A 179 -8.58 11.03 -19.18
N HIS A 180 -7.25 11.07 -19.30
CA HIS A 180 -6.59 11.05 -20.62
C HIS A 180 -5.88 9.74 -20.94
N LEU A 181 -5.63 8.87 -19.95
CA LEU A 181 -4.98 7.57 -20.20
C LEU A 181 -5.85 6.38 -19.81
N ILE A 182 -6.39 6.37 -18.59
CA ILE A 182 -7.12 5.18 -18.09
C ILE A 182 -8.54 5.10 -18.65
N ALA A 183 -9.34 6.15 -18.52
CA ALA A 183 -10.74 6.17 -18.96
C ALA A 183 -10.87 5.92 -20.48
N PRO A 184 -10.11 6.59 -21.37
CA PRO A 184 -10.18 6.33 -22.80
C PRO A 184 -9.78 4.90 -23.17
N ALA A 185 -8.79 4.31 -22.48
CA ALA A 185 -8.38 2.92 -22.71
C ALA A 185 -9.48 1.92 -22.33
N LEU A 186 -10.39 2.30 -21.43
CA LEU A 186 -11.55 1.51 -21.01
C LEU A 186 -12.82 1.79 -21.83
N GLY A 187 -12.77 2.74 -22.77
CA GLY A 187 -13.92 3.17 -23.58
C GLY A 187 -14.87 4.14 -22.86
N LEU A 188 -14.36 4.85 -21.85
CA LEU A 188 -15.06 5.87 -21.07
C LEU A 188 -14.72 7.29 -21.53
#